data_AF-A0A7C0X8K5-F1
#
_entry.id   AF-A0A7C0X8K5-F1
#
_cell.length_a   1.000
_cell.length_b   1.000
_cell.length_c   1.000
_cell.angle_alpha   90.00
_cell.angle_beta   90.00
_cell.angle_gamma   90.00
#
_symmetry.space_group_name_H-M   'P 1'
#
loop_
_entity.id
_entity.type
_entity.pdbx_description
1 polymer ?
#
loop_
_entity_poly.entity_id
_entity_poly.type
_entity_poly.pdbx_seq_one_letter_code
_entity_poly.pdbx_strand_id
1 'polypeptide(L)'
;MEFERMEGVIAIYRLGYYTMGMGFPIPKEAIGLPCLGPHYIHPDLLKREILLNVRSIGFTWMNEVGEAGIDSVMYINDQEMMRITCDENGLVTGISMMTPSSVVIMELEE
;
A
#
# COMPACT_ATOMS: atom_id res chain seq x y z
N MET A 1 20.30 -16.11 14.19
CA MET A 1 19.63 -14.80 14.24
C MET A 1 18.26 -15.08 14.81
N GLU A 2 18.13 -14.95 16.12
CA GLU A 2 16.84 -15.13 16.81
C GLU A 2 16.05 -13.84 16.60
N PHE A 3 14.82 -13.95 16.08
CA PHE A 3 13.90 -12.82 16.07
C PHE A 3 13.49 -12.59 17.52
N GLU A 4 13.95 -11.47 18.10
CA GLU A 4 13.52 -11.02 19.42
C GLU A 4 12.01 -10.78 19.42
N ARG A 5 11.38 -11.05 20.56
CA ARG A 5 9.93 -11.06 20.78
C ARG A 5 9.23 -9.86 20.14
N MET A 6 8.14 -10.10 19.41
CA MET A 6 7.21 -9.03 19.01
C MET A 6 6.60 -8.40 20.28
N GLU A 7 6.90 -7.12 20.53
CA GLU A 7 6.49 -6.37 21.73
C GLU A 7 5.08 -5.74 21.64
N GLY A 8 4.21 -6.20 20.75
CA GLY A 8 2.83 -5.73 20.67
C GLY A 8 2.31 -5.56 19.25
N VAL A 9 1.16 -4.91 19.13
CA VAL A 9 0.57 -4.53 17.84
C VAL A 9 1.40 -3.38 17.27
N ILE A 10 2.02 -3.61 16.11
CA ILE A 10 2.93 -2.65 15.46
C ILE A 10 2.13 -1.57 14.71
N ALA A 11 0.94 -1.90 14.20
CA ALA A 11 0.00 -0.99 13.55
C ALA A 11 -1.38 -1.66 13.44
N ILE A 12 -2.45 -0.86 13.51
CA ILE A 12 -3.82 -1.29 13.22
C ILE A 12 -4.25 -0.59 11.94
N TYR A 13 -4.86 -1.31 11.01
CA TYR A 13 -5.38 -0.73 9.79
C TYR A 13 -6.87 -0.99 9.67
N ARG A 14 -7.61 0.01 9.21
CA ARG A 14 -8.99 -0.10 8.78
C ARG A 14 -9.02 -0.56 7.32
N LEU A 15 -9.66 -1.69 7.07
CA LEU A 15 -9.94 -2.18 5.72
C LEU A 15 -11.28 -1.62 5.20
N GLY A 16 -11.33 -1.28 3.92
CA GLY A 16 -12.55 -1.05 3.14
C GLY A 16 -12.43 -1.66 1.75
N TYR A 17 -13.55 -2.01 1.11
CA TYR A 17 -13.55 -2.46 -0.29
C TYR A 17 -14.77 -1.95 -1.05
N TYR A 18 -14.59 -1.62 -2.33
CA TYR A 18 -15.65 -1.13 -3.21
C TYR A 18 -15.66 -1.94 -4.50
N THR A 19 -16.84 -2.38 -4.96
CA THR A 19 -16.95 -3.07 -6.25
C THR A 19 -17.17 -2.07 -7.38
N MET A 20 -16.41 -2.24 -8.46
CA MET A 20 -16.53 -1.48 -9.71
C MET A 20 -17.91 -1.82 -10.33
N GLY A 21 -18.92 -0.98 -10.06
CA GLY A 21 -20.31 -1.20 -10.51
C GLY A 21 -21.38 -0.86 -9.48
N MET A 22 -21.02 -0.62 -8.21
CA MET A 22 -21.94 -0.03 -7.23
C MET A 22 -21.72 1.47 -7.12
N GLY A 23 -22.79 2.25 -7.20
CA GLY A 23 -22.76 3.71 -7.09
C GLY A 23 -22.31 4.23 -5.73
N PHE A 24 -22.17 3.34 -4.73
CA PHE A 24 -21.68 3.69 -3.41
C PHE A 24 -20.74 2.62 -2.83
N PRO A 25 -19.71 3.06 -2.10
CA PRO A 25 -18.82 2.20 -1.32
C PRO A 25 -19.57 1.37 -0.27
N ILE A 26 -19.26 0.07 -0.10
CA ILE A 26 -19.66 -0.70 1.10
C ILE A 26 -18.48 -0.72 2.08
N PRO A 27 -18.45 0.16 3.09
CA PRO A 27 -17.46 0.04 4.14
C PRO A 27 -17.70 -1.26 4.90
N LYS A 28 -16.68 -2.12 4.95
CA LYS A 28 -16.62 -3.25 5.86
C LYS A 28 -15.28 -3.18 6.58
N GLU A 29 -15.34 -2.82 7.84
CA GLU A 29 -14.20 -2.92 8.75
C GLU A 29 -13.81 -4.40 8.87
N ALA A 30 -12.61 -4.73 8.40
CA ALA A 30 -11.94 -5.96 8.78
C ALA A 30 -10.74 -5.59 9.64
N ILE A 31 -10.81 -5.97 10.91
CA ILE A 31 -9.70 -5.86 11.85
C ILE A 31 -8.95 -7.19 11.78
N GLY A 32 -7.83 -7.25 11.08
CA GLY A 32 -7.04 -8.48 11.08
C GLY A 32 -6.10 -8.68 9.91
N LEU A 33 -4.82 -8.66 10.28
CA LEU A 33 -3.61 -9.15 9.61
C LEU A 33 -3.08 -8.36 8.40
N PRO A 34 -1.76 -8.08 8.38
CA PRO A 34 -1.13 -7.18 7.44
C PRO A 34 -0.77 -7.95 6.15
N CYS A 35 -1.76 -8.59 5.52
CA CYS A 35 -1.51 -9.51 4.39
C CYS A 35 -1.41 -8.80 3.04
N LEU A 36 -1.73 -7.50 2.98
CA LEU A 36 -1.68 -6.70 1.76
C LEU A 36 -0.52 -5.71 1.86
N GLY A 37 0.62 -6.04 1.26
CA GLY A 37 1.73 -5.11 1.05
C GLY A 37 2.74 -4.98 2.20
N PRO A 38 3.81 -4.19 1.98
CA PRO A 38 4.76 -3.84 3.03
C PRO A 38 4.09 -2.91 4.05
N HIS A 39 4.50 -3.02 5.32
CA HIS A 39 4.07 -2.09 6.40
C HIS A 39 5.10 -0.99 6.64
N TYR A 40 6.24 -1.09 5.95
CA TYR A 40 7.36 -0.18 6.03
C TYR A 40 8.15 -0.18 4.72
N ILE A 41 8.53 1.00 4.23
CA ILE A 41 9.47 1.19 3.12
C ILE A 41 10.57 2.11 3.62
N HIS A 42 11.82 1.64 3.61
CA HIS A 42 12.94 2.43 4.13
C HIS A 42 12.99 3.84 3.48
N PRO A 43 13.17 4.94 4.25
CA PRO A 43 13.15 6.31 3.72
C PRO A 43 14.10 6.55 2.54
N ASP A 44 15.26 5.89 2.52
CA ASP A 44 16.19 6.01 1.39
C ASP A 44 15.69 5.39 0.09
N LEU A 45 14.74 4.45 0.14
CA LEU A 45 14.04 3.95 -1.03
C LEU A 45 12.96 4.94 -1.49
N LEU A 46 12.32 5.65 -0.55
CA LEU A 46 11.31 6.68 -0.85
C LEU A 46 11.91 7.89 -1.57
N LYS A 47 13.21 8.15 -1.41
CA LYS A 47 13.93 9.22 -2.14
C LYS A 47 14.21 8.90 -3.61
N ARG A 48 13.95 7.68 -4.06
CA ARG A 48 14.23 7.24 -5.44
C ARG A 48 13.00 7.44 -6.31
N GLU A 49 13.19 7.80 -7.57
CA GLU A 49 12.07 7.84 -8.51
C GLU A 49 11.59 6.42 -8.81
N ILE A 50 12.49 5.50 -9.20
CA ILE A 50 12.15 4.11 -9.52
C ILE A 50 12.83 3.17 -8.52
N LEU A 51 12.05 2.31 -7.86
CA LEU A 51 12.54 1.28 -6.94
C LEU A 51 12.89 0.01 -7.70
N LEU A 52 12.03 -0.41 -8.62
CA LEU A 52 12.18 -1.63 -9.38
C LEU A 52 11.47 -1.53 -10.73
N ASN A 53 12.12 -1.98 -11.80
CA ASN A 53 11.50 -2.12 -13.11
C ASN A 53 11.87 -3.49 -13.70
N VAL A 54 10.86 -4.32 -13.98
CA VAL A 54 11.01 -5.65 -14.56
C VAL A 54 10.23 -5.71 -15.88
N ARG A 55 10.89 -5.23 -16.94
CA ARG A 55 10.30 -5.10 -18.28
C ARG A 55 9.68 -6.38 -18.83
N SER A 56 10.25 -7.56 -18.52
CA SER A 56 9.77 -8.84 -19.04
C SER A 56 8.35 -9.22 -18.59
N ILE A 57 7.85 -8.60 -17.52
CA ILE A 57 6.49 -8.80 -17.00
C ILE A 57 5.69 -7.49 -16.95
N GLY A 58 6.22 -6.41 -17.56
CA GLY A 58 5.59 -5.10 -17.55
C GLY A 58 5.45 -4.47 -16.15
N PHE A 59 6.27 -4.89 -15.18
CA PHE A 59 6.17 -4.41 -13.80
C PHE A 59 7.06 -3.19 -13.56
N THR A 60 6.50 -2.15 -12.96
CA THR A 60 7.23 -0.97 -12.48
C THR A 60 6.79 -0.63 -11.06
N TRP A 61 7.74 -0.44 -10.15
CA TRP A 61 7.52 0.11 -8.82
C TRP A 61 8.31 1.41 -8.68
N MET A 62 7.60 2.51 -8.44
CA MET A 62 8.15 3.85 -8.40
C MET A 62 7.50 4.68 -7.30
N ASN A 63 8.13 5.80 -6.94
CA ASN A 63 7.55 6.76 -6.01
C ASN A 63 6.99 7.98 -6.75
N GLU A 64 5.88 8.48 -6.25
CA GLU A 64 5.18 9.67 -6.69
C GLU A 64 4.98 10.63 -5.51
N VAL A 65 4.80 11.91 -5.82
CA VAL A 65 4.45 12.91 -4.80
C VAL A 65 2.96 12.79 -4.50
N GLY A 66 2.62 12.36 -3.28
CA GLY A 66 1.24 12.24 -2.80
C GLY A 66 0.81 13.46 -1.98
N GLU A 67 -0.48 13.51 -1.59
CA GLU A 67 -1.03 14.62 -0.77
C GLU A 67 -0.49 14.62 0.67
N ALA A 68 -0.28 13.43 1.24
CA ALA A 68 0.14 13.25 2.63
C ALA A 68 1.63 12.84 2.79
N GLY A 69 2.39 12.76 1.70
CA GLY A 69 3.76 12.27 1.73
C GLY A 69 4.21 11.69 0.39
N ILE A 70 4.86 10.52 0.45
CA ILE A 70 5.35 9.82 -0.74
C ILE A 70 4.44 8.62 -1.00
N ASP A 71 3.92 8.54 -2.22
CA ASP A 71 3.17 7.38 -2.67
C ASP A 71 4.11 6.43 -3.41
N SER A 72 4.23 5.21 -2.92
CA SER A 72 4.95 4.15 -3.59
C SER A 72 3.98 3.30 -4.41
N VAL A 73 4.09 3.39 -5.73
CA VAL A 73 3.08 2.91 -6.68
C VAL A 73 3.63 1.78 -7.53
N MET A 74 2.85 0.72 -7.66
CA MET A 74 3.15 -0.45 -8.48
C MET A 74 2.23 -0.50 -9.69
N TYR A 75 2.85 -0.60 -10.86
CA TYR A 75 2.21 -0.72 -12.16
C TYR A 75 2.46 -2.09 -12.77
N ILE A 76 1.46 -2.63 -13.48
CA ILE A 76 1.59 -3.78 -14.38
C ILE A 76 1.06 -3.34 -15.74
N ASN A 77 1.89 -3.39 -16.77
CA ASN A 77 1.57 -2.94 -18.13
C ASN A 77 0.96 -1.52 -18.14
N ASP A 78 1.63 -0.59 -17.45
CA ASP A 78 1.23 0.82 -17.30
C ASP A 78 -0.12 1.06 -16.61
N GLN A 79 -0.74 0.01 -16.06
CA GLN A 79 -1.93 0.11 -15.20
C GLN A 79 -1.51 0.09 -13.74
N GLU A 80 -1.94 1.10 -12.97
CA GLU A 80 -1.74 1.11 -11.52
C GLU A 80 -2.48 -0.10 -10.90
N MET A 81 -1.77 -0.83 -10.05
CA MET A 81 -2.29 -2.02 -9.37
C MET A 81 -2.33 -1.82 -7.86
N MET A 82 -1.38 -1.05 -7.34
CA MET A 82 -1.26 -0.78 -5.92
C MET A 82 -0.61 0.58 -5.69
N ARG A 83 -1.12 1.33 -4.72
CA ARG A 83 -0.57 2.58 -4.22
C ARG A 83 -0.38 2.46 -2.72
N ILE A 84 0.81 2.77 -2.24
CA ILE A 84 1.20 2.67 -0.84
C ILE A 84 1.60 4.06 -0.38
N THR A 85 0.77 4.70 0.43
CA THR A 85 1.07 6.01 1.02
C THR A 85 1.96 5.79 2.23
N CYS A 86 3.09 6.51 2.27
CA CYS A 86 4.06 6.44 3.34
C CYS A 86 4.24 7.82 4.00
N ASP A 87 4.48 7.81 5.30
CA ASP A 87 5.01 8.98 6.01
C ASP A 87 6.51 9.19 5.70
N GLU A 88 7.08 10.27 6.24
CA GLU A 88 8.50 10.62 6.05
C GLU A 88 9.49 9.60 6.64
N ASN A 89 9.04 8.79 7.60
CA ASN A 89 9.85 7.77 8.27
C ASN A 89 9.76 6.41 7.57
N GLY A 90 8.91 6.29 6.55
CA GLY A 90 8.70 5.06 5.81
C GLY A 90 7.61 4.17 6.38
N LEU A 91 6.88 4.61 7.39
CA LEU A 91 5.71 3.91 7.88
C LEU A 91 4.59 4.02 6.84
N VAL A 92 3.98 2.89 6.50
CA VAL A 92 2.84 2.88 5.60
C VAL A 92 1.61 3.39 6.34
N THR A 93 0.97 4.40 5.79
CA THR A 93 -0.25 5.01 6.36
C THR A 93 -1.49 4.65 5.55
N GLY A 94 -1.31 4.22 4.30
CA GLY A 94 -2.41 3.75 3.45
C GLY A 94 -1.97 2.80 2.35
N ILE A 95 -2.85 1.89 1.97
CA ILE A 95 -2.68 1.02 0.80
C ILE A 95 -3.99 1.00 0.01
N SER A 96 -3.93 1.40 -1.25
CA SER A 96 -5.00 1.16 -2.22
C SER A 96 -4.56 0.08 -3.19
N MET A 97 -5.37 -0.95 -3.38
CA MET A 97 -5.12 -2.03 -4.32
C MET A 97 -6.29 -2.12 -5.31
N MET A 98 -5.96 -2.05 -6.59
CA MET A 98 -6.91 -2.22 -7.67
C MET A 98 -6.94 -3.66 -8.15
N THR A 99 -8.15 -4.21 -8.20
CA THR A 99 -8.47 -5.50 -8.81
C THR A 99 -9.46 -5.26 -9.95
N PRO A 100 -9.62 -6.20 -10.90
CA PRO A 100 -10.54 -6.00 -12.03
C PRO A 100 -11.99 -5.66 -11.64
N SER A 101 -12.43 -6.08 -10.47
CA SER A 101 -13.82 -5.92 -10.00
C SER A 101 -13.97 -5.04 -8.77
N SER A 102 -12.87 -4.62 -8.13
CA SER A 102 -12.93 -3.90 -6.87
C SER A 102 -11.68 -3.11 -6.55
N VAL A 103 -11.83 -2.10 -5.70
CA VAL A 103 -10.73 -1.42 -5.02
C VAL A 103 -10.75 -1.83 -3.56
N VAL A 104 -9.60 -2.18 -3.02
CA VAL A 104 -9.39 -2.45 -1.60
C VAL A 104 -8.56 -1.33 -1.04
N ILE A 105 -9.00 -0.73 0.07
CA ILE A 105 -8.30 0.36 0.74
C ILE A 105 -7.99 -0.08 2.17
N MET A 106 -6.77 0.16 2.60
CA MET A 106 -6.35 0.05 3.99
C MET A 106 -5.82 1.40 4.44
N GLU A 107 -6.22 1.84 5.63
CA GLU A 107 -5.77 3.10 6.23
C GLU A 107 -5.30 2.82 7.66
N LEU A 108 -4.17 3.37 8.06
CA LEU A 108 -3.66 3.26 9.41
C LEU A 108 -4.67 3.88 10.39
N GLU A 109 -5.08 3.12 11.40
CA GLU A 109 -5.88 3.65 12.51
C GLU A 109 -4.98 4.38 13.50
N GLU A 110 -5.41 5.57 13.91
CA GLU A 110 -4.79 6.39 14.97
C GLU A 110 -4.99 5.79 16.37
#